data_AF-A0AAV0YYJ8-F1
#
_entry.id   AF-A0AAV0YYJ8-F1
#
_cell.length_a   1.000
_cell.length_b   1.000
_cell.length_c   1.000
_cell.angle_alpha   90.00
_cell.angle_beta   90.00
_cell.angle_gamma   90.00
#
_symmetry.space_group_name_H-M   'P 1'
#
loop_
_entity.id
_entity.type
_entity.pdbx_description
1 polymer ?
#
loop_
_entity_poly.entity_id
_entity_poly.type
_entity_poly.pdbx_seq_one_letter_code
_entity_poly.pdbx_strand_id
1 'polypeptide(L)'
;MEQNAAKFELIILGASTWSLGRGLLVTLLRMNWRFLVWRMRKICRRLEGLEQGEELGVRYANHPNAYWTGYVTSRPTLKGYVRAMSGYYQAAKQLEFFKGRNESGPNTDALADALALTQHHDVVSGTERQHVAADYANALQFLNLQAEGLVTSALALLVNQRLSSHKINPFPL
;
A
#
# COMPACT_ATOMS: atom_id res chain seq x y z
N MET A 1 -20.76 -18.76 -4.68
CA MET A 1 -19.42 -19.25 -4.28
C MET A 1 -18.85 -18.24 -3.32
N GLU A 2 -19.11 -18.50 -2.04
CA GLU A 2 -18.77 -17.67 -0.90
C GLU A 2 -17.25 -17.76 -0.70
N GLN A 3 -16.54 -16.64 -0.86
CA GLN A 3 -15.11 -16.61 -0.62
C GLN A 3 -14.87 -16.71 0.89
N ASN A 4 -14.53 -17.92 1.34
CA ASN A 4 -13.87 -18.15 2.61
C ASN A 4 -12.56 -17.37 2.61
N ALA A 5 -12.61 -16.14 3.11
CA ALA A 5 -11.43 -15.41 3.53
C ALA A 5 -10.70 -16.28 4.55
N ALA A 6 -9.64 -16.94 4.10
CA ALA A 6 -8.75 -17.70 4.96
C ALA A 6 -8.17 -16.73 5.98
N LYS A 7 -8.81 -16.68 7.14
CA LYS A 7 -8.37 -15.95 8.31
C LYS A 7 -7.10 -16.67 8.78
N PHE A 8 -5.94 -16.20 8.32
CA PHE A 8 -4.66 -16.61 8.85
C PHE A 8 -4.57 -16.13 10.31
N GLU A 9 -5.14 -16.92 11.23
CA GLU A 9 -4.88 -16.74 12.66
C GLU A 9 -3.56 -17.43 12.98
N LEU A 10 -2.51 -16.62 13.08
CA LEU A 10 -1.23 -17.03 13.67
C LEU A 10 -1.47 -17.32 15.16
N ILE A 11 -1.53 -18.61 15.52
CA ILE A 11 -1.61 -19.06 16.91
C ILE A 11 -0.25 -18.82 17.55
N ILE A 12 -0.12 -17.75 18.33
CA ILE A 12 1.08 -17.54 19.17
C ILE A 12 0.78 -18.11 20.55
N LEU A 13 1.46 -19.21 20.88
CA LEU A 13 1.39 -19.87 22.18
C LEU A 13 2.12 -19.03 23.24
N GLY A 14 1.38 -18.17 23.96
CA GLY A 14 1.92 -17.43 25.09
C GLY A 14 1.82 -18.24 26.38
N ALA A 15 2.94 -18.73 26.91
CA ALA A 15 2.98 -19.35 28.24
C ALA A 15 3.05 -18.26 29.34
N SER A 16 2.19 -18.36 30.35
CA SER A 16 2.42 -17.69 31.64
C SER A 16 2.51 -18.73 32.74
N THR A 17 3.64 -18.72 33.44
CA THR A 17 3.89 -19.62 34.56
C THR A 17 3.35 -19.00 35.85
N TRP A 18 2.37 -19.65 36.47
CA TRP A 18 2.02 -19.40 37.87
C TRP A 18 2.58 -20.55 38.71
N SER A 19 3.44 -20.24 39.67
CA SER A 19 3.98 -21.22 40.61
C SER A 19 3.11 -21.29 41.86
N LEU A 20 2.11 -22.16 41.84
CA LEU A 20 1.47 -22.67 43.04
C LEU A 20 1.81 -24.16 43.15
N GLY A 21 2.90 -24.46 43.85
CA GLY A 21 3.23 -25.82 44.33
C GLY A 21 3.25 -26.94 43.28
N ARG A 22 4.43 -27.22 42.72
CA ARG A 22 4.78 -28.47 42.00
C ARG A 22 3.85 -28.85 40.83
N GLY A 23 3.72 -27.94 39.86
CA GLY A 23 3.17 -28.27 38.55
C GLY A 23 3.25 -27.06 37.61
N LEU A 24 3.77 -27.25 36.40
CA LEU A 24 3.76 -26.21 35.38
C LEU A 24 2.38 -26.20 34.71
N LEU A 25 1.51 -25.27 35.11
CA LEU A 25 0.24 -25.05 34.42
C LEU A 25 0.45 -24.05 33.28
N VAL A 26 0.35 -24.51 32.02
CA VAL A 26 0.42 -23.64 30.84
C VAL A 26 -1.01 -23.30 30.41
N THR A 27 -1.36 -22.02 30.44
CA THR A 27 -2.66 -21.54 29.95
C THR A 27 -2.56 -21.15 28.48
N LEU A 28 -3.33 -21.83 27.63
CA LEU A 28 -3.54 -21.46 26.24
C LEU A 28 -4.70 -20.46 26.12
N LEU A 29 -4.41 -19.27 25.58
CA LEU A 29 -5.43 -18.26 25.28
C LEU A 29 -5.37 -17.89 23.80
N ARG A 30 -6.54 -17.79 23.17
CA ARG A 30 -6.65 -17.21 21.83
C ARG A 30 -6.48 -15.70 21.94
N MET A 31 -5.46 -15.17 21.28
CA MET A 31 -5.10 -13.76 21.34
C MET A 31 -4.91 -13.22 19.93
N ASN A 32 -5.24 -11.93 19.73
CA ASN A 32 -4.84 -11.22 18.51
C ASN A 32 -3.48 -10.52 18.72
N TRP A 33 -2.86 -10.10 17.62
CA TRP A 33 -1.56 -9.43 17.64
C TRP A 33 -1.50 -8.22 18.59
N ARG A 34 -2.57 -7.41 18.63
CA ARG A 34 -2.63 -6.21 19.50
C ARG A 34 -2.52 -6.60 20.97
N PHE A 35 -3.25 -7.62 21.39
CA PHE A 35 -3.21 -8.12 22.77
C PHE A 35 -1.87 -8.79 23.10
N LEU A 36 -1.29 -9.54 22.15
CA LEU A 36 0.03 -10.14 22.32
C LEU A 36 1.10 -9.06 22.54
N VAL A 37 1.18 -8.07 21.65
CA VAL A 37 2.16 -6.98 21.75
C VAL A 37 1.95 -6.17 23.02
N TRP A 38 0.70 -5.86 23.39
CA TRP A 38 0.39 -5.19 24.66
C TRP A 38 0.89 -5.98 25.86
N ARG A 39 0.66 -7.30 25.87
CA ARG A 39 1.12 -8.20 26.93
C ARG A 39 2.65 -8.26 26.99
N MET A 40 3.31 -8.39 25.85
CA MET A 40 4.78 -8.39 25.77
C MET A 40 5.35 -7.06 26.30
N ARG A 41 4.76 -5.91 25.96
CA ARG A 41 5.16 -4.59 26.50
C ARG A 41 4.90 -4.42 28.00
N LYS A 42 3.86 -5.06 28.55
CA LYS A 42 3.57 -5.05 29.99
C LYS A 42 4.56 -5.91 30.78
N ILE A 43 5.04 -7.01 30.20
CA ILE A 43 5.98 -7.94 30.83
C ILE A 43 7.42 -7.44 30.69
N CYS A 44 7.83 -7.01 29.50
CA CYS A 44 9.15 -6.43 29.25
C CYS A 44 9.15 -4.93 29.57
N ARG A 45 9.63 -4.54 30.76
CA ARG A 45 9.82 -3.11 31.10
C ARG A 45 11.18 -2.53 30.71
N ARG A 46 12.14 -3.31 30.22
CA ARG A 46 13.45 -2.77 29.80
C ARG A 46 14.28 -3.76 28.98
N LEU A 47 13.96 -3.94 27.71
CA LEU A 47 14.87 -4.54 26.72
C LEU A 47 14.60 -3.85 25.36
N GLU A 48 15.04 -2.61 25.23
CA GLU A 48 15.18 -1.97 23.93
C GLU A 48 16.67 -2.05 23.58
N GLY A 49 17.05 -3.10 22.85
CA GLY A 49 18.29 -3.08 22.10
C GLY A 49 18.07 -2.20 20.87
N LEU A 50 18.90 -1.18 20.68
CA LEU A 50 18.91 -0.40 19.46
C LEU A 50 19.46 -1.28 18.34
N GLU A 51 18.58 -1.91 17.56
CA GLU A 51 18.99 -2.46 16.26
C GLU A 51 19.31 -1.29 15.33
N GLN A 52 20.57 -0.85 15.36
CA GLN A 52 21.13 0.01 14.32
C GLN A 52 21.74 -0.89 13.26
N GLY A 53 21.11 -0.94 12.09
CA GLY A 53 21.61 -1.72 10.96
C GLY A 53 20.60 -1.81 9.83
N GLU A 54 20.50 -0.75 9.03
CA GLU A 54 19.70 -0.67 7.79
C GLU A 54 20.18 -1.64 6.69
N GLU A 55 21.16 -2.50 6.97
CA GLU A 55 21.87 -3.34 5.99
C GLU A 55 21.39 -4.81 5.93
N LEU A 56 20.69 -5.29 6.97
CA LEU A 56 20.31 -6.72 7.09
C LEU A 56 19.04 -7.14 6.33
N GLY A 57 18.26 -6.19 5.79
CA GLY A 57 16.93 -6.48 5.21
C GLY A 57 16.87 -6.65 3.69
N VAL A 58 17.91 -6.26 2.94
CA VAL A 58 17.83 -6.14 1.47
C VAL A 58 17.98 -7.48 0.74
N ARG A 59 18.64 -8.47 1.37
CA ARG A 59 18.91 -9.78 0.77
C ARG A 59 18.48 -10.89 1.71
N TYR A 60 17.18 -11.19 1.69
CA TYR A 60 16.65 -12.36 2.38
C TYR A 60 17.17 -13.65 1.71
N ALA A 61 17.58 -14.63 2.52
CA ALA A 61 17.87 -15.98 2.06
C ALA A 61 17.25 -16.98 3.05
N ASN A 62 16.49 -17.93 2.53
CA ASN A 62 15.89 -19.01 3.33
C ASN A 62 16.80 -20.25 3.42
N HIS A 63 17.77 -20.39 2.52
CA HIS A 63 18.78 -21.46 2.51
C HIS A 63 20.13 -20.91 2.00
N PRO A 64 21.25 -21.61 2.24
CA PRO A 64 22.53 -21.24 1.64
C PRO A 64 22.41 -21.10 0.11
N ASN A 65 22.91 -20.00 -0.43
CA ASN A 65 22.85 -19.65 -1.86
C ASN A 65 21.44 -19.46 -2.45
N ALA A 66 20.38 -19.41 -1.64
CA ALA A 66 19.02 -19.14 -2.08
C ALA A 66 18.61 -17.69 -1.74
N TYR A 67 19.35 -16.72 -2.26
CA TYR A 67 19.08 -15.30 -2.03
C TYR A 67 17.92 -14.81 -2.89
N TRP A 68 16.93 -14.17 -2.27
CA TRP A 68 15.75 -13.62 -2.93
C TRP A 68 16.07 -12.24 -3.48
N THR A 69 17.03 -12.13 -4.39
CA THR A 69 17.38 -10.86 -5.03
C THR A 69 16.73 -10.69 -6.41
N GLY A 70 16.21 -11.77 -7.00
CA GLY A 70 15.61 -11.74 -8.35
C GLY A 70 14.36 -10.86 -8.44
N TYR A 71 13.54 -10.80 -7.39
CA TYR A 71 12.31 -9.99 -7.37
C TYR A 71 12.58 -8.48 -7.49
N VAL A 72 13.82 -8.03 -7.26
CA VAL A 72 14.20 -6.63 -7.48
C VAL A 72 14.01 -6.26 -8.96
N THR A 73 14.29 -7.17 -9.88
CA THR A 73 14.23 -6.96 -11.34
C THR A 73 13.11 -7.71 -12.05
N SER A 74 12.47 -8.71 -11.43
CA SER A 74 11.35 -9.44 -12.03
C SER A 74 10.25 -8.51 -12.54
N ARG A 75 9.72 -8.78 -13.74
CA ARG A 75 8.66 -7.98 -14.40
C ARG A 75 8.97 -6.46 -14.43
N PRO A 76 10.07 -6.03 -15.05
CA PRO A 76 10.50 -4.63 -15.02
C PRO A 76 9.47 -3.68 -15.66
N THR A 77 8.73 -4.14 -16.68
CA THR A 77 7.65 -3.36 -17.31
C THR A 77 6.53 -3.02 -16.33
N LEU A 78 6.10 -3.98 -15.50
CA LEU A 78 5.06 -3.74 -14.50
C LEU A 78 5.54 -2.77 -13.43
N LYS A 79 6.78 -2.92 -12.94
CA LYS A 79 7.40 -1.98 -11.99
C LYS A 79 7.46 -0.55 -12.56
N GLY A 80 7.87 -0.43 -13.81
CA GLY A 80 7.88 0.84 -14.53
C GLY A 80 6.48 1.46 -14.64
N TYR A 81 5.47 0.63 -14.95
CA TYR A 81 4.09 1.08 -15.05
C TYR A 81 3.54 1.57 -13.70
N VAL A 82 3.76 0.83 -12.61
CA VAL A 82 3.40 1.25 -11.25
C VAL A 82 4.07 2.58 -10.89
N ARG A 83 5.34 2.79 -11.25
CA ARG A 83 6.04 4.05 -10.99
C ARG A 83 5.45 5.21 -11.80
N ALA A 84 5.16 5.01 -13.08
CA ALA A 84 4.55 6.02 -13.94
C ALA A 84 3.17 6.41 -13.41
N MET A 85 2.34 5.42 -13.07
CA MET A 85 1.01 5.61 -12.52
C MET A 85 1.02 6.29 -11.15
N SER A 86 2.01 5.98 -10.31
CA SER A 86 2.20 6.67 -9.02
C SER A 86 2.48 8.17 -9.22
N GLY A 87 3.31 8.52 -10.21
CA GLY A 87 3.57 9.91 -10.57
C GLY A 87 2.32 10.62 -11.10
N TYR A 88 1.61 9.95 -12.00
CA TYR A 88 0.35 10.46 -12.55
C TYR A 88 -0.71 10.69 -11.47
N TYR A 89 -0.87 9.75 -10.54
CA TYR A 89 -1.78 9.87 -9.39
C TYR A 89 -1.48 11.10 -8.53
N GLN A 90 -0.21 11.40 -8.24
CA GLN A 90 0.14 12.59 -7.47
C GLN A 90 -0.24 13.88 -8.22
N ALA A 91 -0.03 13.94 -9.54
CA ALA A 91 -0.46 15.08 -10.35
C ALA A 91 -2.00 15.21 -10.39
N ALA A 92 -2.70 14.08 -10.54
CA ALA A 92 -4.16 14.05 -10.53
C ALA A 92 -4.74 14.54 -9.21
N LYS A 93 -4.15 14.16 -8.06
CA LYS A 93 -4.53 14.67 -6.74
C LYS A 93 -4.37 16.17 -6.60
N GLN A 94 -3.28 16.72 -7.13
CA GLN A 94 -3.05 18.17 -7.10
C GLN A 94 -4.12 18.90 -7.94
N LEU A 95 -4.45 18.38 -9.12
CA LEU A 95 -5.50 18.93 -9.97
C LEU A 95 -6.89 18.80 -9.36
N GLU A 96 -7.18 17.67 -8.70
CA GLU A 96 -8.41 17.46 -7.93
C GLU A 96 -8.55 18.51 -6.83
N PHE A 97 -7.47 18.80 -6.10
CA PHE A 97 -7.46 19.84 -5.08
C PHE A 97 -7.82 21.21 -5.65
N PHE A 98 -7.22 21.62 -6.78
CA PHE A 98 -7.50 22.91 -7.41
C PHE A 98 -8.93 23.03 -7.97
N LYS A 99 -9.46 21.94 -8.52
CA LYS A 99 -10.84 21.89 -9.00
C LYS A 99 -11.87 21.95 -7.87
N GLY A 100 -11.49 21.51 -6.67
CA GLY A 100 -12.40 21.23 -5.57
C GLY A 100 -12.94 19.80 -5.68
N ARG A 101 -12.69 19.00 -4.63
CA ARG A 101 -13.11 17.59 -4.59
C ARG A 101 -14.63 17.50 -4.58
N ASN A 102 -15.17 16.60 -5.40
CA ASN A 102 -16.59 16.28 -5.44
C ASN A 102 -16.79 14.85 -4.91
N GLU A 103 -17.54 14.70 -3.83
CA GLU A 103 -17.80 13.39 -3.20
C GLU A 103 -18.68 12.47 -4.06
N SER A 104 -19.49 13.04 -4.95
CA SER A 104 -20.42 12.28 -5.81
C SER A 104 -19.91 12.11 -7.24
N GLY A 105 -18.77 12.70 -7.58
CA GLY A 105 -18.19 12.68 -8.93
C GLY A 105 -16.97 11.78 -9.05
N PRO A 106 -16.39 11.65 -10.26
CA PRO A 106 -15.10 11.00 -10.46
C PRO A 106 -14.06 11.65 -9.54
N ASN A 107 -13.32 10.84 -8.81
CA ASN A 107 -12.29 11.27 -7.86
C ASN A 107 -11.03 10.42 -8.02
N THR A 108 -9.99 10.71 -7.26
CA THR A 108 -8.72 9.98 -7.34
C THR A 108 -8.68 8.66 -6.54
N ASP A 109 -9.73 8.32 -5.79
CA ASP A 109 -9.73 7.15 -4.87
C ASP A 109 -9.62 5.83 -5.63
N ALA A 110 -10.32 5.70 -6.76
CA ALA A 110 -10.29 4.49 -7.57
C ALA A 110 -8.86 4.16 -8.07
N LEU A 111 -8.09 5.19 -8.48
CA LEU A 111 -6.69 5.02 -8.86
C LEU A 111 -5.79 4.78 -7.63
N ALA A 112 -6.13 5.36 -6.47
CA ALA A 112 -5.43 5.10 -5.21
C ALA A 112 -5.53 3.63 -4.79
N ASP A 113 -6.73 3.05 -4.86
CA ASP A 113 -6.99 1.66 -4.55
C ASP A 113 -6.25 0.72 -5.50
N ALA A 114 -6.23 1.06 -6.80
CA ALA A 114 -5.45 0.33 -7.80
C ALA A 114 -3.96 0.29 -7.44
N LEU A 115 -3.39 1.46 -7.12
CA LEU A 115 -2.00 1.59 -6.74
C LEU A 115 -1.70 0.85 -5.43
N ALA A 116 -2.60 0.92 -4.44
CA ALA A 116 -2.48 0.17 -3.20
C ALA A 116 -2.45 -1.35 -3.44
N LEU A 117 -3.31 -1.86 -4.33
CA LEU A 117 -3.29 -3.27 -4.73
C LEU A 117 -1.97 -3.65 -5.41
N THR A 118 -1.41 -2.77 -6.25
CA THR A 118 -0.11 -3.05 -6.88
C THR A 118 1.06 -3.07 -5.90
N GLN A 119 0.93 -2.48 -4.70
CA GLN A 119 1.94 -2.60 -3.64
C GLN A 119 1.92 -3.94 -2.92
N HIS A 120 0.95 -4.81 -3.20
CA HIS A 120 0.97 -6.17 -2.68
C HIS A 120 2.31 -6.83 -3.04
N HIS A 121 2.88 -7.54 -2.07
CA HIS A 121 4.25 -8.05 -2.12
C HIS A 121 4.48 -9.12 -3.18
N ASP A 122 3.43 -9.59 -3.86
CA ASP A 122 3.55 -10.44 -5.06
C ASP A 122 3.40 -9.69 -6.38
N VAL A 123 2.93 -8.44 -6.35
CA VAL A 123 2.64 -7.65 -7.55
C VAL A 123 3.82 -6.76 -7.90
N VAL A 124 4.16 -5.80 -7.04
CA VAL A 124 5.32 -4.93 -7.29
C VAL A 124 6.63 -5.72 -7.31
N SER A 125 6.71 -6.86 -6.62
CA SER A 125 7.86 -7.77 -6.63
C SER A 125 7.95 -8.59 -7.92
N GLY A 126 6.84 -8.78 -8.64
CA GLY A 126 6.76 -9.60 -9.84
C GLY A 126 6.83 -11.11 -9.57
N THR A 127 6.36 -11.59 -8.42
CA THR A 127 6.36 -13.02 -8.02
C THR A 127 5.01 -13.72 -8.25
N GLU A 128 4.03 -13.01 -8.81
CA GLU A 128 2.74 -13.52 -9.23
C GLU A 128 2.78 -14.31 -10.56
N ARG A 129 1.76 -15.14 -10.79
CA ARG A 129 1.61 -15.87 -12.07
C ARG A 129 1.28 -14.91 -13.22
N GLN A 130 1.62 -15.30 -14.45
CA GLN A 130 1.47 -14.43 -15.63
C GLN A 130 0.04 -13.89 -15.83
N HIS A 131 -0.99 -14.72 -15.64
CA HIS A 131 -2.38 -14.27 -15.78
C HIS A 131 -2.79 -13.30 -14.67
N VAL A 132 -2.22 -13.42 -13.48
CA VAL A 132 -2.45 -12.49 -12.36
C VAL A 132 -1.76 -11.15 -12.65
N ALA A 133 -0.54 -11.18 -13.20
CA ALA A 133 0.15 -9.97 -13.65
C ALA A 133 -0.65 -9.21 -14.72
N ALA A 134 -1.25 -9.95 -15.66
CA ALA A 134 -2.10 -9.37 -16.71
C ALA A 134 -3.38 -8.74 -16.12
N ASP A 135 -3.99 -9.38 -15.12
CA ASP A 135 -5.16 -8.86 -14.42
C ASP A 135 -4.85 -7.55 -13.69
N TYR A 136 -3.71 -7.46 -12.98
CA TYR A 136 -3.29 -6.21 -12.34
C TYR A 136 -2.99 -5.10 -13.35
N ALA A 137 -2.37 -5.41 -14.48
CA ALA A 137 -2.12 -4.41 -15.53
C ALA A 137 -3.42 -3.86 -16.11
N ASN A 138 -4.41 -4.74 -16.35
CA ASN A 138 -5.74 -4.36 -16.83
C ASN A 138 -6.49 -3.50 -15.79
N ALA A 139 -6.52 -3.94 -14.53
CA ALA A 139 -7.15 -3.18 -13.45
C ALA A 139 -6.55 -1.77 -13.31
N LEU A 140 -5.21 -1.66 -13.35
CA LEU A 140 -4.53 -0.37 -13.25
C LEU A 140 -4.84 0.54 -14.44
N GLN A 141 -4.94 -0.01 -15.66
CA GLN A 141 -5.32 0.74 -16.85
C GLN A 141 -6.76 1.23 -16.79
N PHE A 142 -7.71 0.36 -16.42
CA PHE A 142 -9.12 0.72 -16.31
C PHE A 142 -9.34 1.86 -15.30
N LEU A 143 -8.65 1.81 -14.15
CA LEU A 143 -8.76 2.81 -13.09
C LEU A 143 -8.00 4.11 -13.45
N ASN A 144 -6.95 4.04 -14.26
CA ASN A 144 -6.31 5.22 -14.85
C ASN A 144 -7.27 6.02 -15.74
N LEU A 145 -8.02 5.34 -16.63
CA LEU A 145 -8.97 6.00 -17.53
C LEU A 145 -10.03 6.81 -16.77
N GLN A 146 -10.42 6.37 -15.58
CA GLN A 146 -11.34 7.13 -14.73
C GLN A 146 -10.68 8.41 -14.18
N ALA A 147 -9.41 8.33 -13.75
CA ALA A 147 -8.66 9.49 -13.28
C ALA A 147 -8.37 10.50 -14.41
N GLU A 148 -8.17 10.05 -15.65
CA GLU A 148 -8.04 10.91 -16.84
C GLU A 148 -9.26 11.83 -17.05
N GLY A 149 -10.47 11.34 -16.80
CA GLY A 149 -11.67 12.16 -16.84
C GLY A 149 -11.63 13.31 -15.83
N LEU A 150 -11.18 13.04 -14.60
CA LEU A 150 -11.00 14.07 -13.57
C LEU A 150 -9.95 15.10 -13.98
N VAL A 151 -8.78 14.61 -14.44
CA VAL A 151 -7.64 15.45 -14.81
C VAL A 151 -8.03 16.39 -15.95
N THR A 152 -8.68 15.86 -16.99
CA THR A 152 -9.17 16.64 -18.13
C THR A 152 -10.16 17.72 -17.69
N SER A 153 -11.11 17.37 -16.83
CA SER A 153 -12.08 18.32 -16.29
C SER A 153 -11.44 19.42 -15.45
N ALA A 154 -10.46 19.08 -14.60
CA ALA A 154 -9.74 20.04 -13.78
C ALA A 154 -8.90 21.01 -14.63
N LEU A 155 -8.19 20.48 -15.64
CA LEU A 155 -7.44 21.27 -16.60
C LEU A 155 -8.34 22.25 -17.36
N ALA A 156 -9.49 21.78 -17.86
CA ALA A 156 -10.45 22.63 -18.56
C ALA A 156 -10.93 23.80 -17.68
N LEU A 157 -11.21 23.54 -16.40
CA LEU A 157 -11.61 24.58 -15.45
C LEU A 157 -10.50 25.61 -15.22
N LEU A 158 -9.27 25.16 -14.98
CA LEU A 158 -8.12 26.04 -14.75
C LEU A 158 -7.80 26.92 -15.96
N VAL A 159 -7.87 26.34 -17.17
CA VAL A 159 -7.66 27.10 -18.42
C VAL A 159 -8.77 28.14 -18.60
N ASN A 160 -10.04 27.77 -18.39
CA ASN A 160 -11.17 28.68 -18.55
C ASN A 160 -11.17 29.81 -17.52
N GLN A 161 -10.80 29.54 -16.26
CA GLN A 161 -10.64 30.59 -15.23
C GLN A 161 -9.58 31.62 -15.61
N ARG A 162 -8.50 31.19 -16.27
CA ARG A 162 -7.45 32.10 -16.75
C ARG A 162 -7.95 32.98 -17.91
N LEU A 163 -8.74 32.42 -18.82
CA LEU A 163 -9.28 33.17 -19.95
C LEU A 163 -10.32 34.21 -19.50
N SER A 164 -11.14 33.91 -18.50
CA SER A 164 -12.11 34.87 -17.96
C SER A 164 -11.43 35.98 -17.17
N SER A 165 -10.38 35.69 -16.38
CA SER A 165 -9.63 36.74 -15.67
C SER A 165 -8.89 37.70 -16.61
N HIS A 166 -8.38 37.20 -17.75
CA HIS A 166 -7.71 38.05 -18.75
C HIS A 166 -8.68 38.99 -19.50
N LYS A 167 -9.95 38.61 -19.67
CA LYS A 167 -10.97 39.48 -20.27
C LYS A 167 -11.41 40.62 -19.35
N ILE A 168 -11.24 40.47 -18.03
CA ILE A 168 -11.65 41.48 -17.04
C ILE A 168 -10.57 42.55 -16.84
N ASN A 169 -9.30 42.25 -17.13
CA ASN A 169 -8.18 43.19 -17.00
C ASN A 169 -7.55 43.49 -18.37
N PRO A 170 -8.20 44.29 -19.24
CA PRO A 170 -7.50 44.83 -20.41
C PRO A 170 -6.34 45.70 -19.90
N PHE A 171 -5.14 45.42 -20.41
CA PHE A 171 -3.93 46.17 -20.11
C PHE A 171 -4.18 47.68 -20.36
N PRO A 172 -3.88 48.59 -19.41
CA PRO A 172 -3.89 50.02 -19.73
C PRO A 172 -2.67 50.29 -20.60
N LEU A 173 -2.92 50.74 -21.83
CA LEU A 173 -1.90 51.37 -22.69
C LEU A 173 -1.45 52.70 -22.09
#